data_AF-U4LRT9-F1
#
_entry.id   AF-U4LRT9-F1
#
_cell.length_a   1.000
_cell.length_b   1.000
_cell.length_c   1.000
_cell.angle_alpha   90.00
_cell.angle_beta   90.00
_cell.angle_gamma   90.00
#
_symmetry.space_group_name_H-M   'P 1'
#
loop_
_entity.id
_entity.type
_entity.pdbx_description
1 polymer ?
#
loop_
_entity_poly.entity_id
_entity_poly.type
_entity_poly.pdbx_seq_one_letter_code
_entity_poly.pdbx_strand_id
1 'polypeptide(L)'
;MPWQWDSDDSEDGGVPLPPGRWDSRGVFHVTADEPQPEDPKPEDSQPKPKDPKPNQLKPKEPKPKEPKPKEPKPKEPKPKEPKPKDTKPVGPKNKPTHFLSLPLHHVPKLQDSIDQLVEEIATKFPSLKIPEGAVRPAAAAHITLGVMSLDSEEKILRAVELLKNMDMKAIWEKTVDFVDNGDSQSSGPIKFKLSLQGLATIASASKATVLFTMPNDPSNRLRRFAIKIRTKFIKEGLLFDEKRTLKLHLTLINTLYCVKENMRRNSTTCLVKLNCQDLIKEMGQRVLLEEVDIDQIAICMMGAKDKDGVTGGAGYEVLYGRSFE
;
A
#
# COMPACT_ATOMS: atom_id res chain seq x y z
N MET A 1 -16.35 -19.57 -20.29
CA MET A 1 -14.92 -19.93 -20.46
C MET A 1 -14.19 -19.53 -19.19
N PRO A 2 -13.53 -20.46 -18.48
CA PRO A 2 -12.76 -20.13 -17.28
C PRO A 2 -11.39 -19.57 -17.69
N TRP A 3 -11.01 -18.45 -17.09
CA TRP A 3 -9.74 -17.78 -17.34
C TRP A 3 -8.61 -18.55 -16.66
N GLN A 4 -7.63 -18.96 -17.45
CA GLN A 4 -6.41 -19.65 -17.06
C GLN A 4 -5.37 -18.57 -16.71
N TRP A 5 -4.83 -18.64 -15.49
CA TRP A 5 -3.72 -17.78 -15.04
C TRP A 5 -2.41 -18.47 -15.40
N ASP A 6 -1.70 -17.98 -16.41
CA ASP A 6 -0.28 -18.25 -16.55
C ASP A 6 0.47 -17.39 -15.53
N SER A 7 1.04 -18.07 -14.54
CA SER A 7 2.00 -17.48 -13.61
C SER A 7 3.38 -17.64 -14.26
N ASP A 8 3.98 -16.53 -14.68
CA ASP A 8 5.39 -16.48 -15.03
C ASP A 8 6.15 -15.83 -13.87
N ASP A 9 7.29 -16.44 -13.58
CA ASP A 9 8.07 -16.39 -12.35
C ASP A 9 8.70 -15.01 -12.09
N SER A 10 8.63 -14.59 -10.82
CA SER A 10 9.58 -13.65 -10.22
C SER A 10 9.53 -13.82 -8.70
N GLU A 11 10.56 -14.49 -8.20
CA GLU A 11 10.79 -14.97 -6.84
C GLU A 11 10.64 -13.86 -5.76
N ASP A 12 9.76 -14.08 -4.77
CA ASP A 12 10.01 -13.65 -3.38
C ASP A 12 9.13 -14.43 -2.36
N GLY A 13 9.74 -15.41 -1.68
CA GLY A 13 9.62 -15.65 -0.23
C GLY A 13 8.27 -15.92 0.46
N GLY A 14 7.18 -16.24 -0.24
CA GLY A 14 5.90 -16.59 0.40
C GLY A 14 5.74 -18.09 0.70
N VAL A 15 5.51 -18.46 1.96
CA VAL A 15 5.17 -19.85 2.34
C VAL A 15 3.89 -20.29 1.61
N PRO A 16 3.88 -21.41 0.85
CA PRO A 16 2.70 -21.82 0.09
C PRO A 16 1.59 -22.37 0.99
N LEU A 17 0.35 -22.02 0.67
CA LEU A 17 -0.84 -22.64 1.27
C LEU A 17 -0.96 -24.10 0.81
N PRO A 18 -1.51 -25.01 1.65
CA PRO A 18 -1.70 -26.40 1.26
C PRO A 18 -2.67 -26.53 0.07
N PRO A 19 -2.49 -27.54 -0.80
CA PRO A 19 -3.37 -27.77 -1.93
C PRO A 19 -4.80 -28.07 -1.45
N GLY A 20 -5.77 -27.39 -2.05
CA GLY A 20 -7.20 -27.57 -1.78
C GLY A 20 -8.05 -27.04 -2.93
N ARG A 21 -9.32 -27.42 -2.95
CA ARG A 21 -10.24 -27.12 -4.05
C ARG A 21 -11.52 -26.47 -3.52
N TRP A 22 -11.97 -25.43 -4.22
CA TRP A 22 -13.25 -24.78 -3.97
C TRP A 22 -14.38 -25.54 -4.69
N ASP A 23 -15.51 -25.74 -4.02
CA ASP A 23 -16.71 -26.30 -4.63
C ASP A 23 -17.61 -25.21 -5.25
N SER A 24 -18.62 -25.63 -6.01
CA SER A 24 -19.56 -24.75 -6.71
C SER A 24 -20.48 -23.93 -5.79
N ARG A 25 -20.39 -24.13 -4.47
CA ARG A 25 -21.11 -23.36 -3.44
C ARG A 25 -20.16 -22.45 -2.65
N GLY A 26 -18.88 -22.37 -3.03
CA GLY A 26 -17.90 -21.48 -2.42
C GLY A 26 -17.27 -22.00 -1.13
N VAL A 27 -17.28 -23.31 -0.89
CA VAL A 27 -16.63 -23.94 0.27
C VAL A 27 -15.28 -24.54 -0.12
N PHE A 28 -14.22 -24.28 0.66
CA PHE A 28 -12.85 -24.77 0.41
C PHE A 28 -12.60 -26.11 1.11
N HIS A 29 -12.20 -27.12 0.34
CA HIS A 29 -11.87 -28.46 0.84
C HIS A 29 -10.36 -28.71 0.72
N VAL A 30 -9.73 -29.13 1.82
CA VAL A 30 -8.32 -29.52 1.85
C VAL A 30 -8.22 -31.01 1.51
N THR A 31 -7.39 -31.37 0.53
CA THR A 31 -7.14 -32.78 0.17
C THR A 31 -6.08 -33.36 1.09
N ALA A 32 -6.44 -34.38 1.89
CA ALA A 32 -5.49 -35.15 2.68
C ALA A 32 -5.29 -36.53 2.01
N ASP A 33 -4.11 -36.78 1.49
CA ASP A 33 -3.57 -38.14 1.27
C ASP A 33 -2.02 -38.12 1.20
N GLU A 34 -1.42 -38.70 2.26
CA GLU A 34 -0.12 -39.40 2.47
C GLU A 34 1.22 -38.99 1.81
N PRO A 35 2.40 -39.50 2.28
CA PRO A 35 2.83 -39.92 3.63
C PRO A 35 4.14 -39.21 4.10
N GLN A 36 4.48 -39.34 5.39
CA GLN A 36 5.68 -38.73 6.02
C GLN A 36 7.00 -39.44 5.68
N PRO A 37 8.15 -38.74 5.64
CA PRO A 37 9.47 -39.34 5.82
C PRO A 37 10.08 -39.02 7.20
N GLU A 38 10.73 -40.03 7.78
CA GLU A 38 11.44 -40.03 9.07
C GLU A 38 12.81 -39.31 9.00
N ASP A 39 13.23 -38.72 10.13
CA ASP A 39 14.54 -38.08 10.36
C ASP A 39 15.68 -39.10 10.61
N PRO A 40 16.94 -38.78 10.26
CA PRO A 40 18.10 -39.35 10.94
C PRO A 40 18.93 -38.31 11.74
N LYS A 41 19.33 -38.78 12.92
CA LYS A 41 20.15 -38.20 14.01
C LYS A 41 21.63 -37.98 13.61
N PRO A 42 22.41 -37.08 14.28
CA PRO A 42 23.80 -36.80 13.91
C PRO A 42 24.80 -37.75 14.58
N GLU A 43 25.92 -38.03 13.91
CA GLU A 43 27.04 -38.79 14.47
C GLU A 43 28.34 -37.97 14.43
N ASP A 44 29.03 -38.02 15.57
CA ASP A 44 30.22 -37.28 15.99
C ASP A 44 31.47 -38.12 15.70
N SER A 45 32.58 -37.53 15.23
CA SER A 45 33.86 -38.22 15.07
C SER A 45 35.04 -37.26 14.88
N GLN A 46 35.76 -36.98 15.97
CA GLN A 46 37.17 -36.52 15.95
C GLN A 46 38.13 -37.73 15.97
N PRO A 47 39.39 -37.58 15.52
CA PRO A 47 40.49 -37.72 16.49
C PRO A 47 41.69 -36.75 16.31
N LYS A 48 42.40 -36.49 17.43
CA LYS A 48 43.64 -35.67 17.65
C LYS A 48 44.94 -36.55 17.57
N PRO A 49 46.12 -36.16 18.13
CA PRO A 49 47.21 -35.25 17.68
C PRO A 49 48.62 -35.94 17.70
N LYS A 50 49.75 -35.24 17.44
CA LYS A 50 51.06 -35.41 18.14
C LYS A 50 52.18 -34.39 17.77
N ASP A 51 52.84 -33.90 18.81
CA ASP A 51 53.96 -32.93 19.02
C ASP A 51 55.37 -33.42 18.52
N PRO A 52 56.57 -32.76 18.76
CA PRO A 52 56.93 -31.60 19.62
C PRO A 52 58.02 -30.58 19.14
N LYS A 53 58.16 -29.50 19.93
CA LYS A 53 59.24 -28.47 20.06
C LYS A 53 60.55 -29.07 20.65
N PRO A 54 61.76 -28.42 20.69
CA PRO A 54 61.99 -27.12 21.38
C PRO A 54 63.15 -26.17 20.93
N ASN A 55 62.96 -24.88 21.28
CA ASN A 55 63.88 -23.78 21.67
C ASN A 55 65.37 -23.71 21.24
N GLN A 56 65.83 -22.48 20.91
CA GLN A 56 66.69 -21.67 21.79
C GLN A 56 66.90 -20.19 21.34
N LEU A 57 66.67 -19.29 22.31
CA LEU A 57 67.39 -18.06 22.77
C LEU A 57 67.87 -16.91 21.82
N LYS A 58 67.46 -15.69 22.21
CA LYS A 58 67.91 -14.29 21.89
C LYS A 58 69.25 -13.93 22.59
N PRO A 59 69.89 -12.71 22.55
CA PRO A 59 69.64 -11.42 21.81
C PRO A 59 70.90 -10.59 21.32
N LYS A 60 70.61 -9.47 20.59
CA LYS A 60 71.18 -8.06 20.64
C LYS A 60 72.31 -7.53 19.70
N GLU A 61 71.90 -6.55 18.86
CA GLU A 61 72.46 -5.21 18.45
C GLU A 61 73.91 -5.04 17.90
N PRO A 62 74.25 -4.08 16.97
CA PRO A 62 73.89 -2.64 17.01
C PRO A 62 73.67 -1.87 15.67
N LYS A 63 73.28 -0.58 15.80
CA LYS A 63 73.12 0.55 14.83
C LYS A 63 74.48 1.22 14.45
N PRO A 64 74.61 2.29 13.59
CA PRO A 64 73.76 2.91 12.53
C PRO A 64 74.52 3.49 11.26
N LYS A 65 73.74 4.10 10.33
CA LYS A 65 73.95 5.32 9.47
C LYS A 65 74.22 5.23 7.93
N GLU A 66 73.26 5.88 7.23
CA GLU A 66 73.26 6.72 5.98
C GLU A 66 73.70 6.12 4.61
N PRO A 67 72.98 6.38 3.48
CA PRO A 67 73.06 7.69 2.77
C PRO A 67 71.80 8.19 2.01
N LYS A 68 71.94 9.42 1.47
CA LYS A 68 71.03 10.30 0.70
C LYS A 68 70.84 9.91 -0.81
N PRO A 69 69.96 10.59 -1.59
CA PRO A 69 69.04 9.99 -2.57
C PRO A 69 69.42 10.14 -4.06
N LYS A 70 68.76 9.38 -4.94
CA LYS A 70 68.59 9.66 -6.39
C LYS A 70 67.19 9.26 -6.88
N GLU A 71 66.57 10.15 -7.64
CA GLU A 71 65.24 10.03 -8.27
C GLU A 71 65.18 8.98 -9.40
N PRO A 72 64.02 8.34 -9.65
CA PRO A 72 63.74 7.64 -10.90
C PRO A 72 62.67 8.31 -11.78
N LYS A 73 62.93 8.33 -13.09
CA LYS A 73 62.05 8.74 -14.21
C LYS A 73 60.93 7.72 -14.51
N PRO A 74 59.82 8.15 -15.17
CA PRO A 74 58.55 7.41 -15.20
C PRO A 74 58.41 6.44 -16.38
N LYS A 75 57.62 5.37 -16.21
CA LYS A 75 57.07 4.53 -17.29
C LYS A 75 55.54 4.62 -17.25
N GLU A 76 54.93 5.04 -18.36
CA GLU A 76 53.49 5.08 -18.57
C GLU A 76 52.89 3.68 -18.76
N PRO A 77 51.71 3.38 -18.17
CA PRO A 77 50.86 2.26 -18.56
C PRO A 77 49.68 2.71 -19.46
N LYS A 78 49.35 1.86 -20.45
CA LYS A 78 48.26 2.03 -21.43
C LYS A 78 46.86 2.15 -20.79
N PRO A 79 45.92 2.91 -21.40
CA PRO A 79 44.55 3.05 -20.89
C PRO A 79 43.72 1.79 -21.13
N LYS A 80 42.99 1.34 -20.10
CA LYS A 80 41.83 0.44 -20.27
C LYS A 80 40.58 1.30 -20.22
N GLU A 81 39.83 1.36 -21.32
CA GLU A 81 38.52 1.99 -21.38
C GLU A 81 37.52 1.26 -20.46
N PRO A 82 36.79 1.97 -19.58
CA PRO A 82 35.69 1.39 -18.84
C PRO A 82 34.44 1.34 -19.71
N LYS A 83 33.80 0.15 -19.78
CA LYS A 83 32.49 -0.03 -20.39
C LYS A 83 31.45 0.90 -19.73
N PRO A 84 30.52 1.52 -20.49
CA PRO A 84 29.51 2.41 -19.93
C PRO A 84 28.59 1.61 -19.00
N LYS A 85 28.49 2.02 -17.74
CA LYS A 85 27.35 1.65 -16.90
C LYS A 85 26.20 2.56 -17.33
N ASP A 86 25.13 1.98 -17.88
CA ASP A 86 23.86 2.68 -18.07
C ASP A 86 23.26 3.02 -16.70
N THR A 87 23.77 4.09 -16.07
CA THR A 87 23.09 4.74 -14.97
C THR A 87 21.94 5.55 -15.56
N LYS A 88 20.74 4.96 -15.57
CA LYS A 88 19.51 5.76 -15.59
C LYS A 88 19.64 6.87 -14.52
N PRO A 89 19.32 8.13 -14.82
CA PRO A 89 19.30 9.16 -13.79
C PRO A 89 18.22 8.79 -12.78
N VAL A 90 18.63 8.45 -11.55
CA VAL A 90 17.70 8.41 -10.43
C VAL A 90 17.43 9.87 -10.07
N GLY A 91 16.44 10.46 -10.73
CA GLY A 91 15.86 11.72 -10.28
C GLY A 91 15.32 11.56 -8.85
N PRO A 92 15.18 12.66 -8.08
CA PRO A 92 14.59 12.58 -6.76
C PRO A 92 13.25 11.84 -6.86
N LYS A 93 13.06 10.80 -6.04
CA LYS A 93 11.74 10.17 -5.90
C LYS A 93 10.82 11.23 -5.30
N ASN A 94 10.13 11.97 -6.15
CA ASN A 94 9.19 13.01 -5.75
C ASN A 94 8.15 12.37 -4.81
N LYS A 95 8.17 12.78 -3.54
CA LYS A 95 7.22 12.30 -2.54
C LYS A 95 5.82 12.75 -2.97
N PRO A 96 4.79 11.89 -2.86
CA PRO A 96 3.42 12.31 -3.09
C PRO A 96 3.04 13.51 -2.22
N THR A 97 2.41 14.51 -2.82
CA THR A 97 1.91 15.72 -2.14
C THR A 97 0.40 15.86 -2.23
N HIS A 98 -0.22 15.27 -3.26
CA HIS A 98 -1.65 15.33 -3.51
C HIS A 98 -2.18 13.96 -3.91
N PHE A 99 -3.50 13.82 -3.89
CA PHE A 99 -4.16 12.62 -4.35
C PHE A 99 -5.51 12.95 -5.01
N LEU A 100 -5.89 12.11 -5.96
CA LEU A 100 -7.19 12.15 -6.60
C LEU A 100 -8.10 11.18 -5.84
N SER A 101 -9.29 11.62 -5.45
CA SER A 101 -10.17 10.83 -4.60
C SER A 101 -11.65 10.97 -4.92
N LEU A 102 -12.41 9.99 -4.47
CA LEU A 102 -13.86 10.03 -4.33
C LEU A 102 -14.15 10.32 -2.84
N PRO A 103 -14.47 11.58 -2.48
CA PRO A 103 -14.74 11.93 -1.09
C PRO A 103 -16.06 11.34 -0.60
N LEU A 104 -16.11 10.92 0.66
CA LEU A 104 -17.29 10.34 1.33
C LEU A 104 -17.69 11.11 2.60
N HIS A 105 -17.11 12.28 2.84
CA HIS A 105 -17.37 13.07 4.05
C HIS A 105 -18.82 13.60 4.15
N HIS A 106 -19.53 13.66 3.03
CA HIS A 106 -20.93 14.08 2.96
C HIS A 106 -21.92 12.93 3.23
N VAL A 107 -21.44 11.68 3.31
CA VAL A 107 -22.30 10.50 3.47
C VAL A 107 -22.91 10.50 4.86
N PRO A 108 -24.25 10.52 4.99
CA PRO A 108 -24.92 10.55 6.28
C PRO A 108 -24.67 9.25 7.06
N LYS A 109 -24.64 9.34 8.40
CA LYS A 109 -24.42 8.20 9.32
C LYS A 109 -23.06 7.50 9.18
N LEU A 110 -22.16 7.99 8.32
CA LEU A 110 -20.84 7.36 8.16
C LEU A 110 -20.02 7.42 9.46
N GLN A 111 -20.06 8.54 10.17
CA GLN A 111 -19.38 8.68 11.47
C GLN A 111 -19.94 7.69 12.49
N ASP A 112 -21.28 7.67 12.67
CA ASP A 112 -21.95 6.74 13.57
C ASP A 112 -21.62 5.28 13.25
N SER A 113 -21.54 4.93 11.96
CA SER A 113 -21.22 3.57 11.51
C SER A 113 -19.76 3.18 11.81
N ILE A 114 -18.83 4.15 11.74
CA ILE A 114 -17.43 3.97 12.13
C ILE A 114 -17.34 3.78 13.65
N ASP A 115 -18.05 4.60 14.42
CA ASP A 115 -18.03 4.54 15.89
C ASP A 115 -18.61 3.21 16.39
N GLN A 116 -19.74 2.79 15.83
CA GLN A 116 -20.34 1.46 16.11
C GLN A 116 -19.39 0.32 15.75
N LEU A 117 -18.66 0.42 14.63
CA LEU A 117 -17.66 -0.60 14.27
C LEU A 117 -16.54 -0.66 15.31
N VAL A 118 -16.03 0.48 15.76
CA VAL A 118 -14.94 0.53 16.75
C VAL A 118 -15.39 -0.06 18.09
N GLU A 119 -16.61 0.27 18.54
CA GLU A 119 -17.21 -0.31 19.75
C GLU A 119 -17.42 -1.83 19.63
N GLU A 120 -17.93 -2.29 18.49
CA GLU A 120 -18.12 -3.71 18.20
C GLU A 120 -16.78 -4.46 18.22
N ILE A 121 -15.72 -3.89 17.61
CA ILE A 121 -14.37 -4.48 17.64
C ILE A 121 -13.85 -4.56 19.07
N ALA A 122 -14.00 -3.48 19.85
CA ALA A 122 -13.54 -3.45 21.24
C ALA A 122 -14.25 -4.51 22.10
N THR A 123 -15.52 -4.77 21.82
CA THR A 123 -16.35 -5.75 22.54
C THR A 123 -15.99 -7.18 22.16
N LYS A 124 -15.89 -7.49 20.86
CA LYS A 124 -15.64 -8.87 20.36
C LYS A 124 -14.16 -9.27 20.44
N PHE A 125 -13.25 -8.31 20.30
CA PHE A 125 -11.81 -8.53 20.25
C PHE A 125 -11.09 -7.68 21.32
N PRO A 126 -11.31 -7.92 22.63
CA PRO A 126 -10.74 -7.10 23.70
C PRO A 126 -9.19 -7.12 23.74
N SER A 127 -8.56 -8.12 23.12
CA SER A 127 -7.10 -8.19 22.95
C SER A 127 -6.59 -7.22 21.87
N LEU A 128 -7.44 -6.82 20.92
CA LEU A 128 -7.12 -5.90 19.83
C LEU A 128 -7.29 -4.45 20.27
N LYS A 129 -6.24 -3.89 20.87
CA LYS A 129 -6.24 -2.49 21.32
C LYS A 129 -5.98 -1.53 20.16
N ILE A 130 -7.05 -1.02 19.56
CA ILE A 130 -6.98 0.04 18.54
C ILE A 130 -6.70 1.38 19.26
N PRO A 131 -5.61 2.09 18.94
CA PRO A 131 -5.38 3.42 19.48
C PRO A 131 -6.42 4.41 18.95
N GLU A 132 -6.91 5.31 19.79
CA GLU A 132 -7.92 6.31 19.41
C GLU A 132 -7.49 7.15 18.21
N GLY A 133 -6.25 7.68 18.22
CA GLY A 133 -5.68 8.44 17.10
C GLY A 133 -5.45 7.63 15.81
N ALA A 134 -5.65 6.31 15.81
CA ALA A 134 -5.60 5.49 14.60
C ALA A 134 -6.93 5.52 13.83
N VAL A 135 -8.05 5.77 14.49
CA VAL A 135 -9.38 5.78 13.87
C VAL A 135 -9.50 6.99 12.96
N ARG A 136 -9.99 6.76 11.73
CA ARG A 136 -10.16 7.81 10.73
C ARG A 136 -11.58 8.37 10.80
N PRO A 137 -11.76 9.67 11.09
CA PRO A 137 -13.09 10.26 11.16
C PRO A 137 -13.73 10.36 9.77
N ALA A 138 -15.06 10.43 9.73
CA ALA A 138 -15.84 10.58 8.50
C ALA A 138 -15.43 11.85 7.71
N ALA A 139 -15.02 12.92 8.39
CA ALA A 139 -14.49 14.13 7.76
C ALA A 139 -13.28 13.87 6.82
N ALA A 140 -12.52 12.81 7.09
CA ALA A 140 -11.38 12.38 6.26
C ALA A 140 -11.70 11.17 5.37
N ALA A 141 -12.96 10.73 5.30
CA ALA A 141 -13.36 9.57 4.52
C ALA A 141 -13.29 9.84 3.01
N HIS A 142 -12.54 8.99 2.31
CA HIS A 142 -12.38 9.06 0.86
C HIS A 142 -11.88 7.71 0.31
N ILE A 143 -12.13 7.49 -0.98
CA ILE A 143 -11.53 6.41 -1.76
C ILE A 143 -10.46 7.02 -2.67
N THR A 144 -9.21 6.57 -2.53
CA THR A 144 -8.10 7.10 -3.35
C THR A 144 -8.07 6.44 -4.74
N LEU A 145 -8.02 7.26 -5.79
CA LEU A 145 -7.86 6.83 -7.19
C LEU A 145 -6.39 6.83 -7.65
N GLY A 146 -5.56 7.65 -7.02
CA GLY A 146 -4.12 7.67 -7.23
C GLY A 146 -3.47 8.90 -6.61
N VAL A 147 -2.15 8.88 -6.58
CA VAL A 147 -1.32 9.91 -5.94
C VAL A 147 -0.55 10.74 -6.97
N MET A 148 -0.28 11.99 -6.61
CA MET A 148 0.34 13.00 -7.47
C MET A 148 1.46 13.72 -6.71
N SER A 149 2.42 14.28 -7.45
CA SER A 149 3.40 15.24 -6.94
C SER A 149 3.24 16.55 -7.68
N LEU A 150 2.34 17.40 -7.17
CA LEU A 150 2.12 18.76 -7.66
C LEU A 150 3.00 19.69 -6.83
N ASP A 151 4.21 19.94 -7.32
CA ASP A 151 5.30 20.68 -6.68
C ASP A 151 5.45 22.11 -7.21
N SER A 152 4.57 22.51 -8.13
CA SER A 152 4.55 23.81 -8.80
C SER A 152 3.12 24.24 -9.06
N GLU A 153 2.91 25.56 -9.11
CA GLU A 153 1.61 26.15 -9.42
C GLU A 153 1.10 25.72 -10.80
N GLU A 154 1.99 25.61 -11.79
CA GLU A 154 1.65 25.13 -13.14
C GLU A 154 1.04 23.72 -13.11
N LYS A 155 1.64 22.77 -12.39
CA LYS A 155 1.09 21.41 -12.27
C LYS A 155 -0.23 21.39 -11.52
N ILE A 156 -0.40 22.25 -10.50
CA ILE A 156 -1.66 22.40 -9.78
C ILE A 156 -2.75 22.88 -10.74
N LEU A 157 -2.50 23.96 -11.47
CA LEU A 157 -3.44 24.52 -12.44
C LEU A 157 -3.81 23.50 -13.52
N ARG A 158 -2.83 22.80 -14.09
CA ARG A 158 -3.09 21.73 -15.08
C ARG A 158 -3.94 20.60 -14.53
N ALA A 159 -3.71 20.17 -13.30
CA ALA A 159 -4.50 19.10 -12.67
C ALA A 159 -5.94 19.54 -12.39
N VAL A 160 -6.11 20.76 -11.87
CA VAL A 160 -7.43 21.37 -11.64
C VAL A 160 -8.18 21.55 -12.95
N GLU A 161 -7.53 22.08 -13.98
CA GLU A 161 -8.12 22.31 -15.30
C GLU A 161 -8.52 20.99 -15.98
N LEU A 162 -7.66 19.97 -15.88
CA LEU A 162 -7.99 18.63 -16.38
C LEU A 162 -9.25 18.07 -15.72
N LEU A 163 -9.38 18.18 -14.38
CA LEU A 163 -10.55 17.67 -13.68
C LEU A 163 -11.81 18.50 -13.99
N LYS A 164 -11.66 19.83 -14.04
CA LYS A 164 -12.74 20.78 -14.32
C LYS A 164 -13.35 20.54 -15.69
N ASN A 165 -12.52 20.34 -16.72
CA ASN A 165 -12.96 20.17 -18.10
C ASN A 165 -13.23 18.70 -18.47
N MET A 166 -13.14 17.77 -17.52
CA MET A 166 -13.37 16.37 -17.77
C MET A 166 -14.86 16.07 -17.96
N ASP A 167 -15.21 15.55 -19.14
CA ASP A 167 -16.55 15.03 -19.41
C ASP A 167 -16.78 13.71 -18.66
N MET A 168 -17.39 13.81 -17.48
CA MET A 168 -17.71 12.68 -16.61
C MET A 168 -18.80 11.79 -17.22
N LYS A 169 -19.77 12.39 -17.91
CA LYS A 169 -20.88 11.68 -18.56
C LYS A 169 -20.37 10.76 -19.66
N ALA A 170 -19.52 11.27 -20.55
CA ALA A 170 -18.92 10.44 -21.59
C ALA A 170 -18.01 9.34 -21.02
N ILE A 171 -17.36 9.54 -19.87
CA ILE A 171 -16.61 8.47 -19.20
C ILE A 171 -17.57 7.41 -18.66
N TRP A 172 -18.61 7.84 -17.96
CA TRP A 172 -19.62 6.98 -17.35
C TRP A 172 -20.38 6.13 -18.36
N GLU A 173 -20.83 6.71 -19.47
CA GLU A 173 -21.51 5.99 -20.55
C GLU A 173 -20.64 4.87 -21.11
N LYS A 174 -19.33 5.10 -21.23
CA LYS A 174 -18.34 4.09 -21.67
C LYS A 174 -18.05 3.00 -20.64
N THR A 175 -18.68 3.04 -19.47
CA THR A 175 -18.57 1.98 -18.44
C THR A 175 -19.78 1.04 -18.43
N VAL A 176 -20.86 1.38 -19.12
CA VAL A 176 -22.03 0.52 -19.29
C VAL A 176 -21.69 -0.54 -20.34
N ASP A 177 -21.84 -1.82 -20.01
CA ASP A 177 -21.72 -2.91 -20.99
C ASP A 177 -23.02 -3.02 -21.80
N PHE A 178 -22.94 -3.48 -23.04
CA PHE A 178 -24.08 -3.79 -23.94
C PHE A 178 -25.02 -4.90 -23.44
N VAL A 179 -24.93 -5.32 -22.17
CA VAL A 179 -25.67 -6.46 -21.59
C VAL A 179 -27.00 -6.03 -20.96
N ASP A 180 -27.26 -4.72 -20.86
CA ASP A 180 -28.59 -4.21 -20.49
C ASP A 180 -29.53 -4.26 -21.70
N ASN A 181 -30.04 -5.46 -21.99
CA ASN A 181 -31.12 -5.67 -22.94
C ASN A 181 -32.43 -5.12 -22.34
N GLY A 182 -32.74 -3.87 -22.68
CA GLY A 182 -34.09 -3.32 -22.54
C GLY A 182 -34.16 -2.11 -21.61
N ASP A 183 -34.50 -0.97 -22.20
CA ASP A 183 -34.95 0.26 -21.55
C ASP A 183 -34.04 0.86 -20.49
N SER A 184 -33.14 1.76 -20.92
CA SER A 184 -33.11 3.12 -20.39
C SER A 184 -32.09 3.97 -21.16
N GLN A 185 -32.59 4.98 -21.87
CA GLN A 185 -31.82 6.21 -22.09
C GLN A 185 -31.28 6.65 -20.73
N SER A 186 -29.95 6.61 -20.52
CA SER A 186 -29.33 7.07 -19.29
C SER A 186 -29.34 8.61 -19.23
N SER A 187 -30.53 9.19 -19.06
CA SER A 187 -30.77 10.61 -18.83
C SER A 187 -30.66 10.98 -17.35
N GLY A 188 -30.51 9.98 -16.47
CA GLY A 188 -30.36 10.19 -15.03
C GLY A 188 -28.97 10.68 -14.60
N PRO A 189 -28.87 11.25 -13.39
CA PRO A 189 -27.60 11.73 -12.83
C PRO A 189 -26.58 10.60 -12.65
N ILE A 190 -25.30 10.93 -12.82
CA ILE A 190 -24.17 10.00 -12.66
C ILE A 190 -23.98 9.75 -11.16
N LYS A 191 -24.61 8.71 -10.62
CA LYS A 191 -24.51 8.35 -9.20
C LYS A 191 -24.29 6.86 -9.03
N PHE A 192 -23.27 6.50 -8.25
CA PHE A 192 -23.09 5.12 -7.79
C PHE A 192 -23.71 4.99 -6.41
N LYS A 193 -24.81 4.25 -6.29
CA LYS A 193 -25.37 3.85 -5.00
C LYS A 193 -24.90 2.45 -4.67
N LEU A 194 -24.00 2.31 -3.70
CA LEU A 194 -23.31 1.06 -3.37
C LEU A 194 -23.26 0.85 -1.85
N SER A 195 -23.05 -0.37 -1.38
CA SER A 195 -22.73 -0.60 0.03
C SER A 195 -21.22 -0.54 0.27
N LEU A 196 -20.82 -0.04 1.44
CA LEU A 196 -19.47 -0.22 1.97
C LEU A 196 -19.47 -1.50 2.77
N GLN A 197 -18.75 -2.51 2.30
CA GLN A 197 -18.74 -3.84 2.88
C GLN A 197 -17.33 -4.45 2.88
N GLY A 198 -17.15 -5.32 3.86
CA GLY A 198 -16.01 -6.17 4.05
C GLY A 198 -14.90 -5.45 4.78
N LEU A 199 -14.21 -6.17 5.65
CA LEU A 199 -13.02 -5.65 6.33
C LEU A 199 -11.80 -6.35 5.77
N ALA A 200 -10.76 -5.58 5.50
CA ALA A 200 -9.50 -6.09 5.02
C ALA A 200 -8.34 -5.21 5.48
N THR A 201 -7.13 -5.78 5.42
CA THR A 201 -5.90 -5.10 5.82
C THR A 201 -4.98 -4.93 4.62
N ILE A 202 -4.10 -3.92 4.68
CA ILE A 202 -3.01 -3.81 3.71
C ILE A 202 -1.86 -4.72 4.18
N ALA A 203 -1.39 -5.60 3.29
CA ALA A 203 -0.39 -6.63 3.56
C ALA A 203 -0.86 -7.71 4.54
N SER A 204 -0.20 -7.86 5.69
CA SER A 204 -0.42 -8.99 6.59
C SER A 204 -1.44 -8.68 7.69
N ALA A 205 -2.46 -9.53 7.83
CA ALA A 205 -3.45 -9.40 8.89
C ALA A 205 -2.87 -9.56 10.31
N SER A 206 -1.76 -10.29 10.49
CA SER A 206 -1.13 -10.47 11.82
C SER A 206 -0.30 -9.27 12.27
N LYS A 207 0.03 -8.36 11.33
CA LYS A 207 0.88 -7.18 11.55
C LYS A 207 0.30 -5.97 10.81
N ALA A 208 -1.02 -5.83 10.86
CA ALA A 208 -1.74 -4.81 10.11
C ALA A 208 -1.48 -3.42 10.69
N THR A 209 -1.25 -2.45 9.81
CA THR A 209 -1.16 -1.04 10.18
C THR A 209 -2.34 -0.23 9.65
N VAL A 210 -3.05 -0.79 8.68
CA VAL A 210 -4.22 -0.21 8.01
C VAL A 210 -5.35 -1.24 7.97
N LEU A 211 -6.54 -0.83 8.42
CA LEU A 211 -7.80 -1.53 8.23
C LEU A 211 -8.71 -0.69 7.34
N PHE A 212 -9.34 -1.31 6.36
CA PHE A 212 -10.20 -0.63 5.39
C PHE A 212 -11.45 -1.45 5.05
N THR A 213 -12.45 -0.76 4.50
CA THR A 213 -13.63 -1.35 3.86
C THR A 213 -13.62 -1.06 2.36
N MET A 214 -14.44 -1.77 1.59
CA MET A 214 -14.51 -1.61 0.13
C MET A 214 -15.92 -1.29 -0.34
N PRO A 215 -16.09 -0.57 -1.47
CA PRO A 215 -17.39 -0.49 -2.13
C PRO A 215 -17.73 -1.86 -2.74
N ASN A 216 -18.89 -2.41 -2.39
CA ASN A 216 -19.43 -3.61 -3.03
C ASN A 216 -20.11 -3.19 -4.35
N ASP A 217 -19.41 -3.41 -5.46
CA ASP A 217 -19.87 -3.09 -6.81
C ASP A 217 -19.84 -4.33 -7.71
N PRO A 218 -20.90 -5.16 -7.71
CA PRO A 218 -20.99 -6.35 -8.55
C PRO A 218 -20.83 -6.04 -10.05
N SER A 219 -21.23 -4.85 -10.48
CA SER A 219 -21.14 -4.41 -11.88
C SER A 219 -19.73 -3.99 -12.32
N ASN A 220 -18.81 -3.81 -11.36
CA ASN A 220 -17.48 -3.23 -11.56
C ASN A 220 -17.47 -1.86 -12.27
N ARG A 221 -18.60 -1.18 -12.33
CA ARG A 221 -18.76 0.08 -13.06
C ARG A 221 -17.97 1.20 -12.40
N LEU A 222 -17.98 1.29 -11.07
CA LEU A 222 -17.20 2.28 -10.31
C LEU A 222 -15.71 2.09 -10.56
N ARG A 223 -15.26 0.84 -10.54
CA ARG A 223 -13.85 0.52 -10.82
C ARG A 223 -13.44 0.90 -12.24
N ARG A 224 -14.27 0.59 -13.24
CA ARG A 224 -14.01 0.96 -14.64
C ARG A 224 -14.00 2.47 -14.84
N PHE A 225 -14.93 3.17 -14.20
CA PHE A 225 -15.01 4.63 -14.21
C PHE A 225 -13.74 5.25 -13.62
N ALA A 226 -13.36 4.81 -12.43
CA ALA A 226 -12.14 5.24 -11.75
C ALA A 226 -10.88 4.99 -12.59
N ILE A 227 -10.75 3.83 -13.26
CA ILE A 227 -9.62 3.52 -14.13
C ILE A 227 -9.56 4.48 -15.33
N LYS A 228 -10.70 4.80 -15.96
CA LYS A 228 -10.74 5.73 -17.10
C LYS A 228 -10.31 7.14 -16.68
N ILE A 229 -10.78 7.64 -15.53
CA ILE A 229 -10.34 8.93 -14.97
C ILE A 229 -8.83 8.90 -14.69
N ARG A 230 -8.36 7.88 -13.96
CA ARG A 230 -6.94 7.71 -13.62
C ARG A 230 -6.07 7.70 -14.87
N THR A 231 -6.51 7.01 -15.93
CA THR A 231 -5.80 6.93 -17.21
C THR A 231 -5.63 8.31 -17.86
N LYS A 232 -6.63 9.19 -17.79
CA LYS A 232 -6.52 10.56 -18.30
C LYS A 232 -5.43 11.35 -17.53
N PHE A 233 -5.42 11.27 -16.20
CA PHE A 233 -4.39 11.93 -15.39
C PHE A 233 -2.98 11.38 -15.60
N ILE A 234 -2.83 10.07 -15.79
CA ILE A 234 -1.54 9.44 -16.11
C ILE A 234 -1.03 9.91 -17.47
N LYS A 235 -1.90 9.98 -18.48
CA LYS A 235 -1.54 10.46 -19.82
C LYS A 235 -1.02 11.89 -19.82
N GLU A 236 -1.58 12.75 -18.96
CA GLU A 236 -1.12 14.13 -18.77
C GLU A 236 0.16 14.24 -17.90
N GLY A 237 0.68 13.12 -17.40
CA GLY A 237 1.88 13.08 -16.55
C GLY A 237 1.66 13.63 -15.14
N LEU A 238 0.41 13.74 -14.68
CA LEU A 238 0.06 14.36 -13.40
C LEU A 238 -0.07 13.36 -12.25
N LEU A 239 -0.39 12.10 -12.56
CA LEU A 239 -0.63 11.03 -11.59
C LEU A 239 0.37 9.89 -11.77
N PHE A 240 0.87 9.35 -10.66
CA PHE A 240 1.86 8.27 -10.71
C PHE A 240 1.27 7.00 -11.33
N ASP A 241 1.94 6.49 -12.37
CA ASP A 241 1.60 5.20 -12.99
C ASP A 241 2.10 4.03 -12.11
N GLU A 242 1.39 3.80 -11.02
CA GLU A 242 1.56 2.60 -10.22
C GLU A 242 1.14 1.38 -11.06
N LYS A 243 2.09 0.48 -11.36
CA LYS A 243 1.86 -0.77 -12.13
C LYS A 243 0.92 -1.76 -11.43
N ARG A 244 0.57 -1.51 -10.17
CA ARG A 244 -0.37 -2.31 -9.42
C ARG A 244 -1.82 -2.02 -9.84
N THR A 245 -2.64 -3.05 -9.73
CA THR A 245 -4.09 -2.96 -9.92
C THR A 245 -4.73 -1.96 -8.96
N LEU A 246 -5.61 -1.10 -9.45
CA LEU A 246 -6.38 -0.17 -8.62
C LEU A 246 -7.30 -0.94 -7.67
N LYS A 247 -7.08 -0.75 -6.37
CA LYS A 247 -7.91 -1.29 -5.27
C LYS A 247 -8.69 -0.15 -4.64
N LEU A 248 -9.99 -0.09 -4.92
CA LEU A 248 -10.88 0.88 -4.29
C LEU A 248 -11.15 0.46 -2.85
N HIS A 249 -10.84 1.35 -1.91
CA HIS A 249 -11.05 1.12 -0.49
C HIS A 249 -11.21 2.44 0.26
N LEU A 250 -11.94 2.39 1.37
CA LEU A 250 -12.06 3.45 2.36
C LEU A 250 -11.26 3.02 3.61
N THR A 251 -10.24 3.79 3.96
CA THR A 251 -9.44 3.53 5.17
C THR A 251 -10.22 3.92 6.42
N LEU A 252 -10.35 2.99 7.36
CA LEU A 252 -11.07 3.19 8.63
C LEU A 252 -10.09 3.35 9.81
N ILE A 253 -9.00 2.59 9.81
CA ILE A 253 -7.97 2.65 10.84
C ILE A 253 -6.60 2.74 10.17
N ASN A 254 -5.75 3.65 10.63
CA ASN A 254 -4.37 3.75 10.21
C ASN A 254 -3.47 4.18 11.37
N THR A 255 -2.64 3.25 11.84
CA THR A 255 -1.73 3.43 13.00
C THR A 255 -0.59 4.42 12.74
N LEU A 256 -0.36 4.83 11.49
CA LEU A 256 0.63 5.86 11.15
C LEU A 256 0.32 7.18 11.85
N TYR A 257 -0.96 7.46 12.10
CA TYR A 257 -1.41 8.70 12.74
C TYR A 257 -1.12 8.73 14.25
N CYS A 258 -0.92 7.58 14.88
CA CYS A 258 -0.52 7.48 16.30
C CYS A 258 0.94 7.90 16.52
N VAL A 259 1.79 7.76 15.51
CA VAL A 259 3.23 8.07 15.63
C VAL A 259 3.46 9.57 15.82
N LYS A 260 2.59 10.43 15.26
CA LYS A 260 2.67 11.89 15.45
C LYS A 260 2.44 12.31 16.90
N GLU A 261 1.57 11.60 17.62
CA GLU A 261 1.29 11.87 19.03
C GLU A 261 2.47 11.46 19.92
N ASN A 262 3.11 10.33 19.60
CA ASN A 262 4.25 9.79 20.35
C ASN A 262 5.58 10.50 20.04
N MET A 263 5.75 11.18 18.91
CA MET A 263 6.96 11.98 18.62
C MET A 263 7.20 13.10 19.65
N ARG A 264 6.16 13.56 20.37
CA ARG A 264 6.30 14.53 21.46
C ARG A 264 6.90 13.94 22.75
N ARG A 265 6.98 12.60 22.87
CA ARG A 265 7.49 11.91 24.06
C ARG A 265 8.62 10.98 23.63
N ASN A 266 9.88 11.37 23.87
CA ASN A 266 11.12 10.61 23.59
C ASN A 266 10.94 9.08 23.73
N SER A 267 10.66 8.39 22.64
CA SER A 267 10.68 6.93 22.57
C SER A 267 10.89 6.51 21.12
N THR A 268 11.80 5.56 20.91
CA THR A 268 12.03 4.86 19.65
C THR A 268 10.70 4.40 19.05
N THR A 269 10.24 5.11 18.02
CA THR A 269 8.90 4.99 17.43
C THR A 269 8.70 3.66 16.71
N CYS A 270 8.17 2.66 17.40
CA CYS A 270 7.62 1.48 16.73
C CYS A 270 6.18 1.79 16.30
N LEU A 271 5.92 1.75 14.99
CA LEU A 271 4.56 1.83 14.45
C LEU A 271 3.72 0.70 15.08
N VAL A 272 2.58 1.04 15.68
CA VAL A 272 1.70 0.06 16.32
C VAL A 272 1.22 -0.92 15.24
N LYS A 273 1.42 -2.22 15.48
CA LYS A 273 0.95 -3.29 14.59
C LYS A 273 -0.21 -4.01 15.27
N LEU A 274 -1.29 -4.16 14.53
CA LEU A 274 -2.53 -4.79 14.97
C LEU A 274 -2.57 -6.23 14.44
N ASN A 275 -2.90 -7.19 15.29
CA ASN A 275 -3.22 -8.55 14.83
C ASN A 275 -4.74 -8.62 14.57
N CYS A 276 -5.13 -8.49 13.32
CA CYS A 276 -6.51 -8.51 12.86
C CYS A 276 -6.93 -9.88 12.30
N GLN A 277 -6.18 -10.97 12.49
CA GLN A 277 -6.52 -12.26 11.88
C GLN A 277 -7.92 -12.75 12.28
N ASP A 278 -8.21 -12.76 13.57
CA ASP A 278 -9.52 -13.20 14.09
C ASP A 278 -10.63 -12.21 13.69
N LEU A 279 -10.33 -10.92 13.73
CA LEU A 279 -11.25 -9.87 13.27
C LEU A 279 -11.62 -10.05 11.80
N ILE A 280 -10.65 -10.27 10.91
CA ILE A 280 -10.92 -10.50 9.48
C ILE A 280 -11.68 -11.82 9.28
N LYS A 281 -11.37 -12.86 10.04
CA LYS A 281 -12.05 -14.15 9.95
C LYS A 281 -13.54 -14.04 10.31
N GLU A 282 -13.87 -13.28 11.35
CA GLU A 282 -15.25 -13.18 11.86
C GLU A 282 -16.04 -12.03 11.22
N MET A 283 -15.42 -10.86 11.06
CA MET A 283 -16.08 -9.63 10.59
C MET A 283 -15.69 -9.27 9.14
N GLY A 284 -14.92 -10.11 8.45
CA GLY A 284 -14.41 -9.81 7.10
C GLY A 284 -15.46 -9.58 6.02
N GLN A 285 -16.70 -10.03 6.23
CA GLN A 285 -17.84 -9.80 5.32
C GLN A 285 -18.85 -8.77 5.84
N ARG A 286 -18.57 -8.12 6.97
CA ARG A 286 -19.47 -7.14 7.60
C ARG A 286 -19.82 -6.01 6.64
N VAL A 287 -21.11 -5.69 6.55
CA VAL A 287 -21.58 -4.46 5.90
C VAL A 287 -21.36 -3.31 6.88
N LEU A 288 -20.60 -2.30 6.47
CA LEU A 288 -20.40 -1.09 7.26
C LEU A 288 -21.57 -0.12 7.09
N LEU A 289 -21.96 0.13 5.85
CA LEU A 289 -23.02 1.08 5.53
C LEU A 289 -23.64 0.71 4.18
N GLU A 290 -24.96 0.74 4.09
CA GLU A 290 -25.72 0.51 2.87
C GLU A 290 -26.07 1.82 2.16
N GLU A 291 -26.40 1.73 0.87
CA GLU A 291 -26.89 2.85 0.07
C GLU A 291 -26.01 4.11 0.10
N VAL A 292 -24.70 3.93 0.05
CA VAL A 292 -23.73 5.03 -0.02
C VAL A 292 -23.72 5.61 -1.43
N ASP A 293 -24.09 6.89 -1.52
CA ASP A 293 -23.95 7.66 -2.74
C ASP A 293 -22.48 8.08 -2.94
N ILE A 294 -21.91 7.68 -4.08
CA ILE A 294 -20.60 8.15 -4.54
C ILE A 294 -20.85 8.95 -5.81
N ASP A 295 -20.81 10.27 -5.68
CA ASP A 295 -21.18 11.22 -6.74
C ASP A 295 -20.19 12.38 -6.91
N GLN A 296 -19.08 12.39 -6.15
CA GLN A 296 -18.08 13.46 -6.15
C GLN A 296 -16.68 12.95 -6.49
N ILE A 297 -15.85 13.87 -6.98
CA ILE A 297 -14.41 13.68 -7.17
C ILE A 297 -13.67 14.94 -6.76
N ALA A 298 -12.50 14.75 -6.15
CA ALA A 298 -11.68 15.85 -5.65
C ALA A 298 -10.18 15.59 -5.81
N ILE A 299 -9.44 16.66 -6.05
CA ILE A 299 -8.00 16.75 -5.87
C ILE A 299 -7.76 17.32 -4.48
N CYS A 300 -7.12 16.53 -3.63
CA CYS A 300 -6.88 16.86 -2.24
C CYS A 300 -5.38 16.96 -1.97
N MET A 301 -4.99 17.90 -1.12
CA MET A 301 -3.65 17.97 -0.55
C MET A 301 -3.47 16.89 0.52
N MET A 302 -2.33 16.23 0.55
CA MET A 302 -2.01 15.24 1.57
C MET A 302 -1.88 15.87 2.95
N GLY A 303 -2.26 15.10 3.98
CA GLY A 303 -2.21 15.54 5.37
C GLY A 303 -3.51 16.20 5.81
N ALA A 304 -4.48 15.37 6.20
CA ALA A 304 -5.72 15.86 6.82
C ALA A 304 -5.41 16.73 8.05
N LYS A 305 -6.20 17.79 8.25
CA LYS A 305 -6.04 18.73 9.36
C LYS A 305 -6.74 18.20 10.60
N ASP A 306 -6.14 18.42 11.75
CA ASP A 306 -6.71 18.04 13.04
C ASP A 306 -7.76 19.08 13.47
N LYS A 307 -8.78 18.63 14.20
CA LYS A 307 -9.84 19.50 14.72
C LYS A 307 -10.37 18.95 16.03
N ASP A 308 -10.54 19.81 17.02
CA ASP A 308 -11.14 19.46 18.33
C ASP A 308 -10.47 18.24 19.00
N GLY A 309 -9.14 18.12 18.86
CA GLY A 309 -8.35 16.99 19.39
C GLY A 309 -8.39 15.71 18.55
N VAL A 310 -9.20 15.65 17.49
CA VAL A 310 -9.32 14.48 16.60
C VAL A 310 -8.35 14.58 15.42
N THR A 311 -7.50 13.57 15.27
CA THR A 311 -6.53 13.52 14.17
C THR A 311 -7.23 13.40 12.81
N GLY A 312 -7.04 14.36 11.92
CA GLY A 312 -7.76 14.45 10.64
C GLY A 312 -9.23 14.86 10.78
N GLY A 313 -9.68 15.34 11.93
CA GLY A 313 -11.06 15.75 12.19
C GLY A 313 -11.59 16.91 11.32
N ALA A 314 -10.71 17.73 10.74
CA ALA A 314 -11.08 18.76 9.77
C ALA A 314 -11.07 18.25 8.30
N GLY A 315 -10.73 16.98 8.07
CA GLY A 315 -10.63 16.42 6.73
C GLY A 315 -9.42 16.94 5.95
N TYR A 316 -9.44 16.74 4.63
CA TYR A 316 -8.37 17.17 3.73
C TYR A 316 -8.67 18.54 3.13
N GLU A 317 -7.62 19.30 2.84
CA GLU A 317 -7.74 20.50 2.04
C GLU A 317 -8.00 20.12 0.57
N VAL A 318 -9.10 20.61 0.02
CA VAL A 318 -9.53 20.34 -1.35
C VAL A 318 -9.04 21.47 -2.24
N LEU A 319 -8.18 21.17 -3.20
CA LEU A 319 -7.76 22.14 -4.21
C LEU A 319 -8.88 22.41 -5.23
N TYR A 320 -9.54 21.34 -5.66
CA TYR A 320 -10.70 21.39 -6.53
C TYR A 320 -11.51 20.12 -6.36
N GLY A 321 -12.82 20.26 -6.23
CA GLY A 321 -13.77 19.16 -6.19
C GLY A 321 -15.03 19.51 -6.95
N ARG A 322 -15.68 18.51 -7.53
CA ARG A 322 -16.96 18.65 -8.23
C ARG A 322 -17.81 17.39 -8.09
N SER A 323 -19.11 17.56 -8.30
CA SER A 323 -20.00 16.45 -8.62
C SER A 323 -19.62 15.83 -9.96
N PHE A 324 -20.03 14.58 -10.20
CA PHE A 324 -19.99 13.97 -11.53
C PHE A 324 -20.96 14.62 -12.52
N GLU A 325 -21.97 15.32 -12.00
CA GLU A 325 -22.85 16.20 -12.78
C GLU A 325 -22.11 17.44 -13.33
#